data_AF-A0A3D5KHF2-F1
#
_entry.id   AF-A0A3D5KHF2-F1
#
_cell.length_a   1.000
_cell.length_b   1.000
_cell.length_c   1.000
_cell.angle_alpha   90.00
_cell.angle_beta   90.00
_cell.angle_gamma   90.00
#
_symmetry.space_group_name_H-M   'P 1'
#
loop_
_entity.id
_entity.type
_entity.pdbx_description
1 polymer ?
#
loop_
_entity_poly.entity_id
_entity_poly.type
_entity_poly.pdbx_seq_one_letter_code
_entity_poly.pdbx_strand_id
1 'polypeptide(L)' 'AAILAAYYSKAKDSTKVPVDYTDVKNVKKPSGAKPGMVIYSTNKTIYVDPYDIDLKKV' A
#
# COMPACT_ATOMS: atom_id res chain seq x y z
N ALA A 1 6.75 -6.37 -0.80
CA ALA A 1 6.22 -5.01 -1.09
C ALA A 1 5.12 -4.58 -0.12
N ALA A 2 4.07 -5.39 0.11
CA ALA A 2 2.94 -5.00 0.97
C ALA A 2 3.32 -4.66 2.42
N ILE A 3 4.25 -5.42 3.01
CA ILE A 3 4.75 -5.15 4.37
C ILE A 3 5.47 -3.80 4.44
N LEU A 4 6.26 -3.44 3.43
CA LEU A 4 6.91 -2.11 3.36
C LEU A 4 5.87 -0.99 3.29
N ALA A 5 4.81 -1.17 2.49
CA ALA A 5 3.73 -0.19 2.41
C ALA A 5 3.01 -0.03 3.76
N ALA A 6 2.78 -1.12 4.48
CA ALA A 6 2.20 -1.08 5.82
C ALA A 6 3.15 -0.41 6.84
N TYR A 7 4.45 -0.70 6.79
CA TYR A 7 5.48 -0.14 7.68
C TYR A 7 5.65 1.37 7.52
N TYR A 8 5.61 1.89 6.29
CA TYR A 8 5.67 3.33 6.01
C TYR A 8 4.29 4.02 6.03
N SER A 9 3.28 3.36 6.56
CA SER A 9 1.94 3.94 6.73
C SER A 9 1.73 4.48 8.15
N LYS A 10 0.57 5.11 8.37
CA LYS A 10 0.11 5.49 9.71
C LYS A 10 -0.18 4.28 10.61
N ALA A 11 -0.39 3.10 10.03
CA ALA A 11 -0.74 1.87 10.74
C ALA A 11 0.48 0.99 11.05
N LYS A 12 1.70 1.55 11.03
CA LYS A 12 2.95 0.80 11.27
C LYS A 12 2.97 0.00 12.58
N ASP A 13 2.25 0.49 13.60
CA ASP A 13 2.19 -0.13 14.93
C ASP A 13 0.96 -1.02 15.15
N SER A 14 0.18 -1.24 14.08
CA SER A 14 -1.00 -2.10 14.11
C SER A 14 -0.69 -3.48 13.53
N THR A 15 -1.45 -4.48 13.98
CA THR A 15 -1.44 -5.82 13.39
C THR A 15 -2.58 -5.96 12.38
N LYS A 16 -2.42 -6.84 11.39
CA LYS A 16 -3.37 -7.09 10.29
C LYS A 16 -3.76 -5.81 9.55
N VAL A 17 -2.78 -5.06 9.08
CA VAL A 17 -2.98 -3.83 8.31
C VAL A 17 -3.52 -4.19 6.91
N PRO A 18 -4.66 -3.62 6.48
CA PRO A 18 -5.15 -3.78 5.13
C PRO A 18 -4.29 -2.97 4.15
N VAL A 19 -3.78 -3.63 3.11
CA VAL A 19 -3.00 -3.01 2.03
C VAL A 19 -3.66 -3.34 0.70
N ASP A 20 -3.99 -2.29 -0.04
CA ASP A 20 -4.56 -2.41 -1.37
C ASP A 20 -3.47 -2.48 -2.44
N TYR A 21 -3.60 -3.43 -3.36
CA TYR A 21 -2.74 -3.55 -4.52
C TYR A 21 -3.56 -3.66 -5.81
N THR A 22 -2.99 -3.11 -6.87
CA THR A 22 -3.56 -3.13 -8.21
C THR A 22 -2.45 -2.90 -9.24
N ASP A 23 -2.73 -3.23 -10.50
CA ASP A 23 -1.83 -2.91 -11.61
C ASP A 23 -1.71 -1.39 -11.77
N VAL A 24 -0.52 -0.90 -12.14
CA VAL A 24 -0.24 0.54 -12.32
C VAL A 24 -1.21 1.22 -13.30
N LYS A 25 -1.65 0.50 -14.35
CA LYS A 25 -2.62 0.99 -15.34
C LYS A 25 -3.99 1.35 -14.74
N ASN A 26 -4.33 0.81 -13.56
CA ASN A 26 -5.60 1.06 -12.87
C ASN A 26 -5.53 2.29 -11.96
N VAL A 27 -4.36 2.92 -11.82
CA VAL A 27 -4.13 4.10 -10.97
C VAL A 27 -4.14 5.35 -11.84
N LYS A 28 -4.91 6.37 -11.42
CA LYS A 28 -5.01 7.66 -12.11
C LYS A 28 -4.80 8.82 -11.14
N LYS A 29 -4.10 9.86 -11.61
CA LYS A 29 -4.01 11.14 -10.91
C LYS A 29 -5.16 12.05 -11.38
N PRO A 30 -6.08 12.48 -10.49
CA PRO A 30 -7.10 13.45 -10.86
C PRO A 30 -6.48 14.80 -11.24
N SER A 31 -7.10 15.50 -12.19
CA SER A 31 -6.65 16.83 -12.59
C SER A 31 -6.74 17.80 -11.40
N GLY A 32 -5.68 18.56 -11.15
CA GLY A 32 -5.60 19.51 -10.03
C GLY A 32 -5.32 18.88 -8.65
N ALA A 33 -5.16 17.55 -8.54
CA ALA A 33 -4.83 16.92 -7.27
C ALA A 33 -3.38 17.20 -6.84
N LYS A 34 -3.17 17.34 -5.51
CA LYS A 34 -1.84 17.54 -4.92
C LYS A 34 -0.91 16.35 -5.24
N PRO A 35 0.42 16.57 -5.33
CA PRO A 35 1.37 15.48 -5.48
C PRO A 35 1.16 14.38 -4.43
N GLY A 36 1.22 13.12 -4.85
CA GLY A 36 0.97 11.95 -4.00
C GLY A 36 -0.48 11.49 -3.92
N MET A 37 -1.47 12.31 -4.34
CA MET A 37 -2.87 11.89 -4.38
C MET A 37 -3.19 11.13 -5.67
N VAL A 38 -3.75 9.94 -5.53
CA VAL A 38 -4.15 9.05 -6.63
C VAL A 38 -5.51 8.42 -6.35
N ILE A 39 -6.21 8.02 -7.42
CA ILE A 39 -7.44 7.24 -7.35
C ILE A 39 -7.25 5.93 -8.12
N TYR A 40 -7.94 4.87 -7.69
CA TYR A 40 -8.00 3.59 -8.37
C TYR A 40 -9.43 3.05 -8.34
N SER A 41 -9.81 2.26 -9.35
CA SER A 41 -11.19 1.75 -9.48
C SER A 41 -11.32 0.27 -9.16
N THR A 42 -10.25 -0.51 -9.31
CA THR A 42 -10.22 -1.93 -9.02
C THR A 42 -8.97 -2.24 -8.24
N ASN A 43 -9.13 -2.79 -7.04
CA ASN A 43 -8.04 -3.22 -6.17
C ASN A 43 -8.39 -4.56 -5.53
N LYS A 44 -7.37 -5.21 -5.00
CA LYS A 44 -7.50 -6.32 -4.07
C LYS A 44 -6.85 -5.91 -2.75
N THR A 45 -7.43 -6.34 -1.64
CA THR A 45 -6.91 -6.05 -0.30
C THR A 45 -6.24 -7.30 0.25
N ILE A 46 -5.06 -7.12 0.85
CA ILE A 46 -4.37 -8.14 1.62
C ILE A 46 -4.11 -7.62 3.03
N TYR A 47 -4.13 -8.52 4.00
CA TYR A 47 -3.82 -8.20 5.39
C TYR A 47 -2.39 -8.60 5.69
N VAL A 48 -1.59 -7.67 6.21
CA VAL A 48 -0.18 -7.89 6.51
C VAL A 48 0.19 -7.36 7.89
N ASP A 49 1.17 -8.00 8.51
CA ASP A 49 1.79 -7.49 9.74
C ASP A 49 3.05 -6.69 9.39
N PRO A 50 3.16 -5.39 9.77
CA PRO A 50 4.27 -4.51 9.36
C PRO A 50 5.65 -4.95 9.84
N TYR A 51 5.72 -5.79 10.87
CA TYR A 51 6.96 -6.20 11.54
C TYR A 51 7.53 -7.51 11.01
N ASP A 52 6.78 -8.24 10.19
CA ASP A 52 7.24 -9.49 9.57
C ASP A 52 8.10 -9.22 8.32
N ILE A 53 9.08 -8.31 8.46
CA ILE A 53 9.99 -7.96 7.36
C ILE A 53 11.13 -8.97 7.35
N ASP A 54 10.99 -10.03 6.55
CA ASP A 54 12.10 -10.91 6.21
C ASP A 54 13.06 -10.19 5.23
N LEU A 55 13.95 -9.36 5.79
CA LEU A 55 14.93 -8.54 5.06
C LEU A 55 15.99 -9.37 4.28
N LYS A 56 15.95 -10.70 4.37
CA LYS A 56 16.96 -11.60 3.77
C LYS A 56 16.62 -12.10 2.36
N LYS A 57 15.50 -11.67 1.76
CA LYS A 57 15.03 -12.16 0.45
C LYS A 57 15.05 -11.12 -0.68
N VAL A 58 15.81 -10.04 -0.53
CA VAL A 58 15.99 -9.02 -1.58
C VAL A 58 17.32 -9.23 -2.28
#